data_AF-A0A957I796-F1
#
_entry.id   AF-A0A957I796-F1
#
_cell.length_a   1.000
_cell.length_b   1.000
_cell.length_c   1.000
_cell.angle_alpha   90.00
_cell.angle_beta   90.00
_cell.angle_gamma   90.00
#
_symmetry.space_group_name_H-M   'P 1'
#
loop_
_entity.id
_entity.type
_entity.pdbx_description
1 polymer ?
#
loop_
_entity_poly.entity_id
_entity_poly.type
_entity_poly.pdbx_seq_one_letter_code
_entity_poly.pdbx_strand_id
1 'polypeptide(L)'
;MSGEKIDKTTSIRRNVTLGLFGIGLILITLSLGAEFFGLDITPGFGMVQMFQLLVGLTALTLSLFLHINALRQETTRSLQADIGVRLAATGLVFAYVTGLSDLIRIGTHVEPQFERPFVGPLQLGGLALAVLVIIIGLTLYYTSRGTRSKSSMEFIVNGNGTAKNS
;
A
#
# COMPACT_ATOMS: atom_id res chain seq x y z
N MET A 1 34.57 12.25 0.63
CA MET A 1 33.92 11.45 -0.43
C MET A 1 32.79 10.53 0.05
N SER A 2 32.68 10.19 1.35
CA SER A 2 31.59 9.32 1.87
C SER A 2 30.26 10.07 2.12
N GLY A 3 30.31 11.30 2.68
CA GLY A 3 29.10 12.06 3.02
C GLY A 3 28.23 12.50 1.83
N GLU A 4 28.85 12.87 0.70
CA GLU A 4 28.12 13.31 -0.51
C GLU A 4 27.27 12.18 -1.13
N LYS A 5 27.72 10.92 -1.03
CA LYS A 5 26.97 9.77 -1.55
C LYS A 5 25.73 9.47 -0.71
N ILE A 6 25.82 9.62 0.61
CA ILE A 6 24.71 9.34 1.56
C ILE A 6 23.59 10.37 1.40
N ASP A 7 23.95 11.63 1.14
CA ASP A 7 22.97 12.71 0.98
C ASP A 7 22.20 12.59 -0.36
N LYS A 8 22.90 12.17 -1.43
CA LYS A 8 22.31 11.87 -2.73
C LYS A 8 21.34 10.68 -2.67
N THR A 9 21.70 9.57 -2.03
CA THR A 9 20.80 8.39 -1.92
C THR A 9 19.55 8.69 -1.10
N THR A 10 19.67 9.48 -0.03
CA THR A 10 18.52 9.89 0.80
C THR A 10 17.58 10.81 0.02
N SER A 11 18.14 11.76 -0.74
CA SER A 11 17.37 12.68 -1.59
C SER A 11 16.66 11.96 -2.75
N ILE A 12 17.34 11.00 -3.40
CA ILE A 12 16.74 10.19 -4.48
C ILE A 12 15.57 9.37 -3.94
N ARG A 13 15.73 8.71 -2.79
CA ARG A 13 14.65 7.92 -2.17
C ARG A 13 13.43 8.78 -1.88
N ARG A 14 13.62 9.97 -1.27
CA ARG A 14 12.54 10.92 -1.01
C ARG A 14 11.82 11.35 -2.29
N ASN A 15 12.56 11.68 -3.33
CA ASN A 15 11.99 12.11 -4.61
C ASN A 15 11.20 10.98 -5.29
N VAL A 16 11.67 9.73 -5.22
CA VAL A 16 10.93 8.57 -5.73
C VAL A 16 9.64 8.35 -4.96
N THR A 17 9.67 8.43 -3.62
CA THR A 17 8.47 8.31 -2.79
C THR A 17 7.43 9.39 -3.12
N LEU A 18 7.87 10.65 -3.22
CA LEU A 18 6.99 11.78 -3.59
C LEU A 18 6.46 11.64 -5.03
N GLY A 19 7.29 11.20 -5.97
CA GLY A 19 6.88 10.94 -7.35
C GLY A 19 5.80 9.86 -7.44
N LEU A 20 5.99 8.72 -6.76
CA LEU A 20 4.99 7.65 -6.68
C LEU A 20 3.70 8.11 -6.01
N PHE A 21 3.78 8.96 -4.98
CA PHE A 21 2.61 9.53 -4.32
C PHE A 21 1.82 10.42 -5.28
N GLY A 22 2.51 11.35 -5.95
CA GLY A 22 1.91 12.28 -6.90
C GLY A 22 1.28 11.55 -8.09
N ILE A 23 1.99 10.60 -8.68
CA ILE A 23 1.46 9.75 -9.76
C ILE A 23 0.23 9.00 -9.25
N GLY A 24 0.32 8.31 -8.12
CA GLY A 24 -0.80 7.56 -7.56
C GLY A 24 -2.05 8.41 -7.35
N LEU A 25 -1.91 9.60 -6.78
CA LEU A 25 -3.01 10.55 -6.62
C LEU A 25 -3.60 10.97 -7.96
N ILE A 26 -2.75 11.35 -8.93
CA ILE A 26 -3.20 11.77 -10.27
C ILE A 26 -3.98 10.64 -10.95
N LEU A 27 -3.47 9.40 -10.93
CA LEU A 27 -4.16 8.27 -11.57
C LEU A 27 -5.53 8.01 -10.93
N ILE A 28 -5.63 8.07 -9.59
CA ILE A 28 -6.89 7.89 -8.87
C ILE A 28 -7.87 9.04 -9.16
N THR A 29 -7.43 10.29 -9.06
CA THR A 29 -8.28 11.45 -9.33
C THR A 29 -8.77 11.46 -10.77
N LEU A 30 -7.93 11.13 -11.74
CA LEU A 30 -8.35 11.01 -13.14
C LEU A 30 -9.33 9.86 -13.34
N SER A 31 -9.14 8.74 -12.64
CA SER A 31 -10.05 7.61 -12.70
C SER A 31 -11.44 7.95 -12.13
N LEU A 32 -11.52 8.54 -10.94
CA LEU A 32 -12.82 8.96 -10.36
C LEU A 32 -13.43 10.15 -11.12
N GLY A 33 -12.58 11.02 -11.65
CA GLY A 33 -12.98 12.24 -12.35
C GLY A 33 -13.49 11.99 -13.78
N ALA A 34 -13.30 10.80 -14.34
CA ALA A 34 -13.60 10.52 -15.74
C ALA A 34 -15.10 10.70 -16.09
N GLU A 35 -15.98 10.51 -15.11
CA GLU A 35 -17.42 10.76 -15.22
C GLU A 35 -17.75 12.24 -15.46
N PHE A 36 -16.95 13.17 -14.92
CA PHE A 36 -17.13 14.61 -15.15
C PHE A 36 -16.73 15.04 -16.57
N PHE A 37 -15.92 14.24 -17.26
CA PHE A 37 -15.42 14.55 -18.60
C PHE A 37 -16.30 14.00 -19.73
N GLY A 38 -17.41 13.31 -19.42
CA GLY A 38 -18.31 12.78 -20.46
C GLY A 38 -17.72 11.62 -21.27
N LEU A 39 -16.72 10.91 -20.71
CA LEU A 39 -16.04 9.79 -21.38
C LEU A 39 -16.82 8.45 -21.31
N ASP A 40 -17.94 8.46 -20.58
CA ASP A 40 -18.91 7.40 -20.35
C ASP A 40 -19.70 6.97 -21.61
N ILE A 41 -19.53 7.69 -22.71
CA ILE A 41 -20.19 7.39 -23.99
C ILE A 41 -19.45 6.26 -24.75
N THR A 42 -18.18 5.99 -24.44
CA THR A 42 -17.39 4.97 -25.14
C THR A 42 -17.55 3.59 -24.48
N PRO A 43 -18.08 2.56 -25.18
CA PRO A 43 -18.16 1.20 -24.65
C PRO A 43 -16.79 0.69 -24.20
N GLY A 44 -16.71 0.14 -22.98
CA GLY A 44 -15.47 -0.41 -22.42
C GLY A 44 -14.56 0.60 -21.72
N PHE A 45 -14.91 1.88 -21.69
CA PHE A 45 -14.10 2.92 -21.01
C PHE A 45 -13.96 2.67 -19.49
N GLY A 46 -14.99 2.13 -18.84
CA GLY A 46 -14.95 1.75 -17.42
C GLY A 46 -13.85 0.73 -17.07
N MET A 47 -13.45 -0.11 -18.02
CA MET A 47 -12.37 -1.09 -17.84
C MET A 47 -11.02 -0.41 -17.67
N VAL A 48 -10.73 0.55 -18.55
CA VAL A 48 -9.51 1.35 -18.51
C VAL A 48 -9.50 2.22 -17.26
N GLN A 49 -10.65 2.79 -16.91
CA GLN A 49 -10.84 3.56 -15.69
C GLN A 49 -10.54 2.73 -14.42
N MET A 50 -11.03 1.49 -14.34
CA MET A 50 -10.73 0.61 -13.20
C MET A 50 -9.28 0.14 -13.17
N PHE A 51 -8.69 -0.19 -14.32
CA PHE A 51 -7.26 -0.54 -14.37
C PHE A 51 -6.38 0.63 -13.90
N GLN A 52 -6.70 1.84 -14.36
CA GLN A 52 -6.07 3.07 -13.94
C GLN A 52 -6.19 3.28 -12.42
N LEU A 53 -7.37 3.02 -11.84
CA LEU A 53 -7.60 3.09 -10.40
C LEU A 53 -6.68 2.14 -9.63
N LEU A 54 -6.57 0.88 -10.09
CA LEU A 54 -5.76 -0.15 -9.44
C LEU A 54 -4.26 0.17 -9.50
N VAL A 55 -3.78 0.69 -10.63
CA VAL A 55 -2.39 1.16 -10.76
C VAL A 55 -2.14 2.33 -9.82
N GLY A 56 -3.07 3.29 -9.74
CA GLY A 56 -3.01 4.39 -8.80
C GLY A 56 -2.97 3.94 -7.33
N LEU A 57 -3.82 2.98 -6.96
CA LEU A 57 -3.87 2.40 -5.61
C LEU A 57 -2.57 1.69 -5.24
N THR A 58 -1.97 0.96 -6.20
CA THR A 58 -0.67 0.31 -6.02
C THR A 58 0.44 1.33 -5.82
N ALA A 59 0.48 2.38 -6.64
CA ALA A 59 1.47 3.44 -6.53
C ALA A 59 1.39 4.17 -5.19
N LEU A 60 0.17 4.48 -4.71
CA LEU A 60 -0.05 5.06 -3.39
C LEU A 60 0.38 4.13 -2.25
N THR A 61 -0.02 2.86 -2.32
CA THR A 61 0.32 1.87 -1.30
C THR A 61 1.84 1.69 -1.20
N LEU A 62 2.53 1.62 -2.35
CA LEU A 62 3.99 1.51 -2.41
C LEU A 62 4.67 2.79 -1.90
N SER A 63 4.16 3.96 -2.26
CA SER A 63 4.69 5.22 -1.75
C SER A 63 4.60 5.30 -0.23
N LEU A 64 3.44 4.96 0.35
CA LEU A 64 3.26 4.96 1.79
C LEU A 64 4.15 3.93 2.50
N PHE A 65 4.30 2.74 1.92
CA PHE A 65 5.25 1.73 2.42
C PHE A 65 6.68 2.26 2.43
N LEU A 66 7.14 2.87 1.34
CA LEU A 66 8.49 3.45 1.26
C LEU A 66 8.67 4.61 2.24
N HIS A 67 7.65 5.44 2.42
CA HIS A 67 7.66 6.54 3.38
C HIS A 67 7.85 6.01 4.81
N ILE A 68 7.01 5.07 5.25
CA ILE A 68 7.10 4.47 6.59
C ILE A 68 8.44 3.76 6.76
N ASN A 69 8.92 3.06 5.73
CA ASN A 69 10.21 2.37 5.79
C ASN A 69 11.38 3.35 5.92
N ALA A 70 11.32 4.52 5.29
CA ALA A 70 12.33 5.57 5.43
C ALA A 70 12.33 6.22 6.83
N LEU A 71 11.17 6.28 7.50
CA LEU A 71 11.06 6.74 8.89
C LEU A 71 11.64 5.74 9.89
N ARG A 72 11.67 4.44 9.54
CA ARG A 72 12.26 3.41 10.40
C ARG A 72 13.78 3.42 10.25
N GLN A 73 14.47 3.97 11.25
CA GLN A 73 15.92 3.78 11.43
C GLN A 73 16.24 2.29 11.60
N GLU A 74 17.48 1.85 11.30
CA GLU A 74 17.97 0.45 11.18
C GLU A 74 17.64 -0.48 12.37
N THR A 75 16.37 -0.70 12.61
CA THR A 75 15.82 -1.51 13.69
C THR A 75 15.19 -2.74 13.07
N THR A 76 15.46 -3.89 13.69
CA THR A 76 14.91 -5.17 13.28
C THR A 76 13.39 -5.05 13.15
N ARG A 77 12.85 -5.56 12.04
CA ARG A 77 11.41 -5.50 11.79
C ARG A 77 10.71 -6.36 12.84
N SER A 78 9.73 -5.78 13.52
CA SER A 78 8.95 -6.56 14.49
C SER A 78 7.94 -7.44 13.76
N LEU A 79 7.44 -8.47 14.45
CA LEU A 79 6.41 -9.35 13.92
C LEU A 79 5.15 -8.58 13.46
N GLN A 80 4.77 -7.52 14.19
CA GLN A 80 3.62 -6.68 13.83
C GLN A 80 3.86 -5.94 12.52
N ALA A 81 5.08 -5.45 12.27
CA ALA A 81 5.43 -4.81 11.01
C ALA A 81 5.40 -5.80 9.85
N ASP A 82 5.84 -7.05 10.06
CA ASP A 82 5.74 -8.10 9.05
C ASP A 82 4.29 -8.43 8.69
N ILE A 83 3.42 -8.56 9.69
CA ILE A 83 1.99 -8.82 9.50
C ILE A 83 1.33 -7.64 8.78
N GLY A 84 1.59 -6.40 9.19
CA GLY A 84 1.01 -5.21 8.57
C GLY A 84 1.31 -5.12 7.07
N VAL A 85 2.56 -5.37 6.68
CA VAL A 85 2.97 -5.35 5.26
C VAL A 85 2.30 -6.47 4.47
N ARG A 86 2.21 -7.69 5.04
CA ARG A 86 1.51 -8.80 4.39
C ARG A 86 0.01 -8.51 4.25
N LEU A 87 -0.61 -7.95 5.27
CA LEU A 87 -2.03 -7.60 5.26
C LEU A 87 -2.33 -6.51 4.21
N ALA A 88 -1.46 -5.50 4.10
CA ALA A 88 -1.59 -4.49 3.05
C ALA A 88 -1.45 -5.11 1.64
N ALA A 89 -0.50 -6.04 1.46
CA ALA A 89 -0.34 -6.75 0.20
C ALA A 89 -1.54 -7.65 -0.15
N THR A 90 -2.13 -8.34 0.83
CA THR A 90 -3.35 -9.14 0.59
C THR A 90 -4.55 -8.26 0.26
N GLY A 91 -4.66 -7.09 0.90
CA GLY A 91 -5.67 -6.09 0.53
C GLY A 91 -5.51 -5.62 -0.91
N LEU A 92 -4.26 -5.39 -1.35
CA LEU A 92 -4.00 -5.03 -2.75
C LEU A 92 -4.40 -6.16 -3.71
N VAL A 93 -4.04 -7.42 -3.42
CA VAL A 93 -4.48 -8.57 -4.22
C VAL A 93 -6.01 -8.63 -4.29
N PHE A 94 -6.71 -8.40 -3.18
CA PHE A 94 -8.17 -8.39 -3.16
C PHE A 94 -8.75 -7.25 -4.02
N ALA A 95 -8.13 -6.07 -4.03
CA ALA A 95 -8.51 -4.96 -4.90
C ALA A 95 -8.39 -5.36 -6.38
N TYR A 96 -7.30 -6.02 -6.77
CA TYR A 96 -7.11 -6.49 -8.15
C TYR A 96 -8.12 -7.57 -8.55
N VAL A 97 -8.38 -8.55 -7.68
CA VAL A 97 -9.34 -9.62 -7.98
C VAL A 97 -10.76 -9.05 -8.15
N THR A 98 -11.17 -8.17 -7.24
CA THR A 98 -12.51 -7.56 -7.29
C THR A 98 -12.61 -6.56 -8.44
N GLY A 99 -11.63 -5.68 -8.59
CA GLY A 99 -11.58 -4.66 -9.64
C GLY A 99 -11.50 -5.22 -11.06
N LEU A 100 -10.84 -6.37 -11.25
CA LEU A 100 -10.76 -7.07 -12.54
C LEU A 100 -11.86 -8.13 -12.73
N SER A 101 -12.78 -8.32 -11.78
CA SER A 101 -13.86 -9.32 -11.89
C SER A 101 -14.72 -9.11 -13.13
N ASP A 102 -14.98 -7.85 -13.48
CA ASP A 102 -15.72 -7.46 -14.68
C ASP A 102 -14.94 -7.80 -15.97
N LEU A 103 -13.61 -7.67 -15.95
CA LEU A 103 -12.73 -8.00 -17.09
C LEU A 103 -12.70 -9.51 -17.35
N ILE A 104 -12.71 -10.29 -16.28
CA ILE A 104 -12.65 -11.75 -16.33
C ILE A 104 -14.05 -12.34 -16.59
N ARG A 105 -15.11 -11.49 -16.69
CA ARG A 105 -16.52 -11.90 -16.84
C ARG A 105 -17.01 -12.86 -15.74
N ILE A 106 -16.35 -12.88 -14.59
CA ILE A 106 -16.81 -13.61 -13.41
C ILE A 106 -17.95 -12.77 -12.80
N GLY A 107 -19.19 -13.06 -13.21
CA GLY A 107 -20.40 -12.43 -12.66
C GLY A 107 -21.36 -11.78 -13.68
N THR A 108 -20.96 -11.57 -14.94
CA THR A 108 -21.84 -10.97 -15.96
C THR A 108 -22.44 -12.04 -16.87
N HIS A 109 -23.60 -12.58 -16.48
CA HIS A 109 -24.43 -13.45 -17.32
C HIS A 109 -25.70 -12.73 -17.85
N VAL A 110 -25.68 -11.40 -17.93
CA VAL A 110 -26.81 -10.61 -18.47
C VAL A 110 -26.44 -10.02 -19.82
N GLU A 111 -26.79 -10.74 -20.88
CA GLU A 111 -27.15 -10.15 -22.17
C GLU A 111 -28.64 -9.77 -22.13
N PRO A 112 -29.14 -8.88 -23.02
CA PRO A 112 -28.60 -7.60 -23.46
C PRO A 112 -29.66 -6.49 -23.35
N GLN A 113 -29.24 -5.22 -23.46
CA GLN A 113 -29.92 -4.07 -24.11
C GLN A 113 -29.45 -2.77 -23.45
N PHE A 114 -28.52 -2.08 -24.11
CA PHE A 114 -28.35 -0.64 -24.03
C PHE A 114 -28.46 0.04 -22.66
N GLU A 115 -27.77 -0.41 -21.61
CA GLU A 115 -27.60 0.50 -20.46
C GLU A 115 -26.38 0.20 -19.61
N ARG A 116 -25.30 0.93 -19.95
CA ARG A 116 -24.16 1.30 -19.09
C ARG A 116 -23.27 0.14 -18.59
N PRO A 117 -21.93 0.25 -18.71
CA PRO A 117 -21.01 -0.57 -17.91
C PRO A 117 -21.27 -0.29 -16.42
N PHE A 118 -22.14 -1.08 -15.80
CA PHE A 118 -22.55 -0.90 -14.41
C PHE A 118 -21.55 -1.65 -13.53
N VAL A 119 -20.72 -0.92 -12.79
CA VAL A 119 -19.86 -1.49 -11.76
C VAL A 119 -20.77 -2.24 -10.78
N GLY A 120 -20.66 -3.57 -10.73
CA GLY A 120 -21.54 -4.39 -9.92
C GLY A 120 -21.43 -4.02 -8.43
N PRO A 121 -22.53 -4.05 -7.64
CA PRO A 121 -22.48 -3.76 -6.20
C PRO A 121 -21.43 -4.60 -5.45
N LEU A 122 -21.19 -5.84 -5.91
CA LEU A 122 -20.18 -6.74 -5.36
C LEU A 122 -18.75 -6.30 -5.69
N GLN A 123 -18.52 -5.71 -6.87
CA GLN A 123 -17.22 -5.14 -7.26
C GLN A 123 -16.90 -3.91 -6.41
N LEU A 124 -17.88 -3.01 -6.24
CA LEU A 124 -17.74 -1.82 -5.40
C LEU A 124 -17.50 -2.19 -3.93
N GLY A 125 -18.29 -3.14 -3.40
CA GLY A 125 -18.12 -3.64 -2.04
C GLY A 125 -16.79 -4.36 -1.82
N GLY A 126 -16.36 -5.16 -2.78
CA GLY A 126 -15.07 -5.84 -2.76
C GLY A 126 -13.89 -4.87 -2.76
N LEU A 127 -13.95 -3.83 -3.60
CA LEU A 127 -12.94 -2.76 -3.64
C LEU A 127 -12.90 -1.97 -2.33
N ALA A 128 -14.05 -1.63 -1.76
CA ALA A 128 -14.12 -0.92 -0.48
C ALA A 128 -13.49 -1.74 0.66
N LEU A 129 -13.80 -3.04 0.71
CA LEU A 129 -13.19 -3.96 1.67
C LEU A 129 -11.67 -4.10 1.45
N ALA A 130 -11.23 -4.16 0.19
CA ALA A 130 -9.81 -4.21 -0.16
C ALA A 130 -9.06 -2.98 0.38
N VAL A 131 -9.58 -1.78 0.14
CA VAL A 131 -9.00 -0.52 0.61
C VAL A 131 -8.96 -0.49 2.14
N LEU A 132 -10.01 -0.94 2.82
CA LEU A 132 -10.04 -1.05 4.28
C LEU A 132 -8.91 -1.96 4.80
N VAL A 133 -8.73 -3.13 4.19
CA VAL A 133 -7.65 -4.07 4.56
C VAL A 133 -6.27 -3.44 4.33
N ILE A 134 -6.07 -2.70 3.24
CA ILE A 134 -4.83 -1.96 2.96
C ILE A 134 -4.55 -0.94 4.07
N ILE A 135 -5.55 -0.15 4.44
CA ILE A 135 -5.43 0.89 5.47
C ILE A 135 -5.06 0.26 6.83
N ILE A 136 -5.73 -0.83 7.22
CA ILE A 136 -5.41 -1.55 8.46
C ILE A 136 -3.97 -2.07 8.42
N GLY A 137 -3.56 -2.69 7.31
CA GLY A 137 -2.20 -3.22 7.14
C GLY A 137 -1.12 -2.14 7.25
N LEU A 138 -1.30 -1.01 6.58
CA LEU A 138 -0.37 0.12 6.63
C LEU A 138 -0.37 0.80 8.01
N THR A 139 -1.52 0.90 8.67
CA THR A 139 -1.62 1.42 10.04
C THR A 139 -0.86 0.54 11.02
N LEU A 140 -1.00 -0.79 10.91
CA LEU A 140 -0.24 -1.75 11.70
C LEU A 140 1.26 -1.64 11.44
N TYR A 141 1.66 -1.43 10.19
CA TYR A 141 3.06 -1.23 9.83
C TYR A 141 3.62 0.08 10.42
N TYR A 142 2.84 1.17 10.40
CA TYR A 142 3.22 2.46 10.97
C TYR A 142 3.34 2.45 12.50
N THR A 143 2.36 1.86 13.21
CA THR A 143 2.36 1.82 14.68
C THR A 143 3.38 0.83 15.27
N SER A 144 3.91 -0.07 14.45
CA SER A 144 4.82 -1.11 14.88
C SER A 144 6.17 -0.55 15.38
N ARG A 145 6.40 -0.65 16.69
CA ARG A 145 7.69 -0.32 17.32
C ARG A 145 8.71 -1.43 17.02
N GLY A 146 9.94 -1.04 16.67
CA GLY A 146 11.05 -1.99 16.48
C GLY A 146 11.30 -2.80 17.75
N THR A 147 11.63 -4.09 17.61
CA THR A 147 12.05 -4.90 18.74
C THR A 147 13.44 -4.41 19.18
N ARG A 148 13.51 -3.70 20.30
CA ARG A 148 14.80 -3.40 20.94
C ARG A 148 15.33 -4.74 21.44
N SER A 149 16.32 -5.30 20.73
CA SER A 149 17.09 -6.44 21.21
C SER A 149 17.82 -6.00 22.47
N LYS A 150 17.14 -6.05 23.63
CA LYS A 150 17.84 -6.02 24.92
C LYS A 150 18.57 -7.34 24.99
N SER A 151 19.85 -7.24 24.68
CA SER A 151 20.85 -8.29 24.77
C SER A 151 20.74 -8.97 26.13
N SER A 152 20.12 -10.15 26.17
CA SER A 152 20.22 -11.06 27.30
C SER A 152 21.69 -11.40 27.59
N MET A 153 22.56 -11.26 26.58
CA MET A 153 24.02 -11.27 26.76
C MET A 153 24.54 -10.08 27.58
N GLU A 154 24.05 -8.85 27.38
CA GLU A 154 24.44 -7.68 28.17
C GLU A 154 23.94 -7.80 29.62
N PHE A 155 22.76 -8.39 29.82
CA PHE A 155 22.25 -8.69 31.17
C PHE A 155 23.08 -9.79 31.87
N ILE A 156 23.49 -10.84 31.16
CA ILE A 156 24.34 -11.91 31.72
C ILE A 156 25.79 -11.43 31.94
N VAL A 157 26.31 -10.58 31.07
CA VAL A 157 27.67 -10.02 31.16
C VAL A 157 27.78 -8.94 32.23
N ASN A 158 26.74 -8.11 32.43
CA ASN A 158 26.75 -7.01 33.40
C ASN A 158 26.10 -7.37 34.75
N GLY A 159 25.29 -8.45 34.82
CA GLY A 159 24.61 -8.91 36.03
C GLY A 159 25.48 -9.74 36.98
N ASN A 160 26.72 -10.06 36.63
CA ASN A 160 27.58 -10.98 37.39
C ASN A 160 28.77 -10.30 38.09
N GLY A 161 28.75 -8.96 38.26
CA GLY A 161 29.93 -8.18 38.64
C GLY A 161 29.88 -7.30 39.90
N THR A 162 28.73 -7.06 40.53
CA THR A 162 28.65 -6.07 41.64
C THR A 162 27.88 -6.57 42.86
N ALA A 163 28.30 -7.72 43.38
CA ALA A 163 28.01 -8.13 44.76
C ALA A 163 29.32 -8.54 45.45
N LYS A 164 30.28 -7.62 45.55
CA LYS A 164 31.37 -7.78 46.53
C LYS A 164 31.91 -6.42 47.01
N ASN A 165 31.60 -6.16 48.27
CA ASN A 165 32.32 -5.36 49.27
C ASN A 165 32.49 -3.85 49.05
N SER A 166 31.67 -3.06 49.74
CA SER A 166 32.12 -2.27 50.90
C SER A 166 30.91 -1.80 51.72
#